data_AF-A0A832HKR5-F1
#
_entry.id   AF-A0A832HKR5-F1
#
_cell.length_a   1.000
_cell.length_b   1.000
_cell.length_c   1.000
_cell.angle_alpha   90.00
_cell.angle_beta   90.00
_cell.angle_gamma   90.00
#
_symmetry.space_group_name_H-M   'P 1'
#
loop_
_entity.id
_entity.type
_entity.pdbx_description
1 polymer ?
#
loop_
_entity_poly.entity_id
_entity_poly.type
_entity_poly.pdbx_seq_one_letter_code
_entity_poly.pdbx_strand_id
1 'polypeptide(L)'
;MPTGQSSVRIETELPIDRARHWSPEDPFLYEVIVSNGSDAVRTRFGMRTFGFEPGGKYALLNGKRYFLRGSNFTTYRFFEDAERGDKPWRADWVRR
;
A
#
# COMPACT_ATOMS: atom_id res chain seq x y z
N MET A 1 17.26 9.42 -34.05
CA MET A 1 17.49 10.12 -32.77
C MET A 1 16.22 10.02 -31.94
N PRO A 2 16.19 9.38 -30.76
CA PRO A 2 15.02 9.48 -29.90
C PRO A 2 15.10 10.80 -29.11
N THR A 3 14.04 11.59 -29.26
CA THR A 3 13.79 12.90 -28.67
C THR A 3 13.80 12.80 -27.14
N GLY A 4 14.53 13.69 -26.48
CA GLY A 4 14.58 13.75 -25.02
C GLY A 4 13.20 13.98 -24.43
N GLN A 5 12.69 12.99 -23.70
CA GLN A 5 11.43 13.09 -22.98
C GLN A 5 11.68 13.94 -21.73
N SER A 6 11.28 15.21 -21.77
CA SER A 6 11.33 16.10 -20.61
C SER A 6 10.27 15.64 -19.59
N SER A 7 10.72 15.17 -18.43
CA SER A 7 9.83 14.90 -17.30
C SER A 7 9.59 16.20 -16.53
N VAL A 8 8.32 16.48 -16.24
CA VAL A 8 7.91 17.60 -15.37
C VAL A 8 7.44 17.01 -14.05
N ARG A 9 8.08 17.42 -12.94
CA ARG A 9 7.67 17.03 -11.58
C ARG A 9 6.85 18.15 -10.97
N ILE A 10 5.66 17.81 -10.48
CA ILE A 10 4.79 18.71 -9.72
C ILE A 10 4.67 18.14 -8.31
N GLU A 11 4.88 18.97 -7.31
CA GLU A 11 4.78 18.62 -5.89
C GLU A 11 3.85 19.60 -5.20
N THR A 12 2.91 19.08 -4.40
CA THR A 12 1.91 19.88 -3.71
C THR A 12 1.54 19.23 -2.39
N GLU A 13 1.24 20.04 -1.39
CA GLU A 13 0.75 19.61 -0.09
C GLU A 13 -0.73 19.97 0.02
N LEU A 14 -1.56 18.98 0.32
CA LEU A 14 -3.00 19.14 0.46
C LEU A 14 -3.39 18.84 1.91
N PRO A 15 -3.81 19.84 2.70
CA PRO A 15 -4.30 19.59 4.04
C PRO A 15 -5.64 18.83 3.97
N ILE A 16 -5.77 17.79 4.78
CA ILE A 16 -7.02 17.01 4.90
C ILE A 16 -7.43 17.03 6.37
N ASP A 17 -8.44 17.84 6.67
CA ASP A 17 -8.96 17.96 8.02
C ASP A 17 -9.66 16.67 8.45
N ARG A 18 -9.41 16.26 9.70
CA ARG A 18 -10.06 15.10 10.34
C ARG A 18 -9.95 13.82 9.49
N ALA A 19 -8.79 13.62 8.86
CA ALA A 19 -8.51 12.40 8.10
C ALA A 19 -8.79 11.13 8.92
N ARG A 20 -9.50 10.17 8.30
CA ARG A 20 -9.71 8.85 8.89
C ARG A 20 -8.43 8.05 8.71
N HIS A 21 -7.78 7.73 9.83
CA HIS A 21 -6.53 6.99 9.79
C HIS A 21 -6.78 5.53 9.46
N TRP A 22 -5.92 4.98 8.61
CA TRP A 22 -5.87 3.56 8.34
C TRP A 22 -5.24 2.83 9.53
N SER A 23 -5.84 1.71 9.94
CA SER A 23 -5.22 0.67 10.75
C SER A 23 -5.69 -0.72 10.27
N PRO A 24 -5.06 -1.82 10.72
CA PRO A 24 -5.57 -3.16 10.41
C PRO A 24 -7.01 -3.40 10.90
N GLU A 25 -7.42 -2.78 12.00
CA GLU A 25 -8.77 -2.83 12.55
C GLU A 25 -9.76 -1.90 11.82
N ASP A 26 -9.26 -0.79 11.27
CA ASP A 26 -10.02 0.15 10.45
C ASP A 26 -9.31 0.40 9.10
N PRO A 27 -9.43 -0.51 8.11
CA PRO A 27 -8.65 -0.49 6.89
C PRO A 27 -9.19 0.49 5.83
N PHE A 28 -9.51 1.72 6.24
CA PHE A 28 -10.05 2.75 5.36
C PHE A 28 -9.03 3.24 4.33
N LEU A 29 -9.43 3.27 3.05
CA LEU A 29 -8.59 3.74 1.94
C LEU A 29 -9.25 4.90 1.21
N TYR A 30 -8.46 5.94 0.96
CA TYR A 30 -8.76 7.03 0.04
C TYR A 30 -8.36 6.64 -1.38
N GLU A 31 -8.88 7.35 -2.37
CA GLU A 31 -8.42 7.31 -3.76
C GLU A 31 -7.95 8.71 -4.17
N VAL A 32 -6.74 8.82 -4.72
CA VAL A 32 -6.28 10.01 -5.43
C VAL A 32 -6.37 9.74 -6.94
N ILE A 33 -6.90 10.72 -7.66
CA ILE A 33 -7.01 10.71 -9.12
C ILE A 33 -6.22 11.90 -9.62
N VAL A 34 -5.22 11.65 -10.45
CA VAL A 34 -4.47 12.70 -11.16
C VAL A 34 -4.80 12.57 -12.64
N SER A 35 -5.27 13.65 -13.26
CA SER A 35 -5.68 13.66 -14.66
C SER A 35 -5.19 14.91 -15.39
N ASN A 36 -4.84 14.76 -16.67
CA ASN A 36 -4.46 15.86 -17.57
C ASN A 36 -5.52 16.17 -18.65
N GLY A 37 -6.75 15.64 -18.48
CA GLY A 37 -7.86 15.77 -19.43
C GLY A 37 -7.90 14.67 -20.50
N SER A 38 -6.76 14.12 -20.91
CA SER A 38 -6.66 13.01 -21.86
C SER A 38 -6.33 11.66 -21.23
N ASP A 39 -5.73 11.67 -20.04
CA ASP A 39 -5.31 10.49 -19.29
C ASP A 39 -5.55 10.71 -17.78
N ALA A 40 -5.70 9.60 -17.04
CA ALA A 40 -5.90 9.61 -15.60
C ALA A 40 -5.24 8.41 -14.92
N VAL A 41 -4.53 8.69 -13.83
CA VAL A 41 -3.96 7.67 -12.94
C VAL A 41 -4.73 7.68 -11.63
N ARG A 42 -5.14 6.49 -11.18
CA ARG A 42 -5.83 6.28 -9.90
C ARG A 42 -4.93 5.53 -8.95
N THR A 43 -4.87 5.97 -7.69
CA THR A 43 -4.10 5.28 -6.66
C THR A 43 -4.87 5.27 -5.35
N ARG A 44 -4.99 4.09 -4.74
CA ARG A 44 -5.60 3.94 -3.41
C ARG A 44 -4.52 4.01 -2.33
N PHE A 45 -4.80 4.71 -1.25
CA PHE A 45 -3.86 4.89 -0.15
C PHE A 45 -4.57 5.02 1.20
N GLY A 46 -3.88 4.67 2.29
CA GLY A 46 -4.38 4.82 3.65
C GLY A 46 -3.56 5.88 4.41
N MET A 47 -4.25 6.75 5.14
CA MET A 47 -3.59 7.76 5.98
C MET A 47 -3.05 7.12 7.25
N ARG A 48 -1.73 6.92 7.35
CA ARG A 48 -1.12 6.41 8.59
C ARG A 48 0.31 6.91 8.80
N THR A 49 0.71 6.97 10.06
CA THR A 49 2.13 7.06 10.43
C THR A 49 2.58 5.73 11.01
N PHE A 50 3.79 5.30 10.65
CA PHE A 50 4.39 4.10 11.22
C PHE A 50 5.86 4.36 11.52
N GLY A 51 6.31 3.95 12.69
CA GLY A 51 7.68 4.12 13.13
C GLY A 51 7.98 3.30 14.37
N PHE A 52 9.10 3.59 15.01
CA PHE A 52 9.47 3.00 16.30
C PHE A 52 9.66 4.10 17.34
N GLU A 53 9.42 3.78 18.60
CA GLU A 53 9.79 4.70 19.69
C GLU A 53 11.28 5.04 19.61
N PRO A 54 11.69 6.31 19.73
CA PRO A 54 13.09 6.69 19.79
C PRO A 54 13.82 5.95 20.92
N GLY A 55 14.82 5.12 20.57
CA GLY A 55 15.54 4.28 21.53
C GLY A 55 14.73 3.13 22.15
N GLY A 56 13.47 2.95 21.73
CA GLY A 56 12.56 1.91 22.21
C GLY A 56 12.50 0.69 21.29
N LYS A 57 11.77 -0.33 21.74
CA LYS A 57 11.54 -1.59 20.99
C LYS A 57 10.14 -1.68 20.38
N TYR A 58 9.26 -0.74 20.71
CA TYR A 58 7.86 -0.79 20.30
C TYR A 58 7.67 -0.08 18.98
N ALA A 59 6.94 -0.73 18.07
CA ALA A 59 6.41 -0.08 16.89
C ALA A 59 5.27 0.87 17.30
N LEU A 60 5.18 2.00 16.61
CA LEU A 60 4.12 2.98 16.73
C LEU A 60 3.32 2.99 15.43
N LEU A 61 2.01 2.83 15.53
CA LEU A 61 1.05 3.06 14.45
C LEU A 61 0.13 4.21 14.86
N ASN A 62 0.06 5.26 14.04
CA ASN A 62 -0.75 6.46 14.32
C ASN A 62 -0.45 7.06 15.71
N GLY A 63 0.83 7.08 16.09
CA GLY A 63 1.32 7.59 17.38
C GLY A 63 1.09 6.69 18.60
N LYS A 64 0.50 5.50 18.43
CA LYS A 64 0.20 4.57 19.52
C LYS A 64 1.03 3.29 19.38
N ARG A 65 1.45 2.72 20.51
CA ARG A 65 2.13 1.41 20.53
C ARG A 65 1.27 0.36 19.83
N TYR A 66 1.87 -0.34 18.88
CA TYR A 66 1.20 -1.34 18.08
C TYR A 66 1.99 -2.65 18.11
N PHE A 67 1.34 -3.72 18.56
CA PHE A 67 1.96 -5.03 18.66
C PHE A 67 1.81 -5.78 17.33
N LEU A 68 2.94 -6.05 16.68
CA LEU A 68 2.97 -6.80 15.42
C LEU A 68 2.72 -8.29 15.69
N ARG A 69 1.45 -8.70 15.65
CA ARG A 69 1.00 -10.09 15.83
C ARG A 69 0.86 -10.80 14.48
N GLY A 70 1.91 -10.77 13.69
CA GLY A 70 1.97 -11.44 12.38
C GLY A 70 2.56 -12.85 12.48
N SER A 71 2.37 -13.62 11.41
CA SER A 71 3.13 -14.84 11.15
C SER A 71 3.90 -14.67 9.83
N ASN A 72 4.92 -15.49 9.61
CA ASN A 72 5.62 -15.51 8.34
C ASN A 72 4.74 -16.20 7.30
N PHE A 73 4.48 -15.49 6.20
CA PHE A 73 3.83 -16.07 5.03
C PHE A 73 4.88 -16.30 3.94
N THR A 74 5.31 -17.55 3.78
CA THR A 74 6.28 -17.92 2.74
C THR A 74 5.55 -18.08 1.41
N THR A 75 5.40 -16.97 0.68
CA THR A 75 4.82 -16.95 -0.69
C THR A 75 5.43 -18.00 -1.60
N TYR A 76 6.73 -18.26 -1.46
CA TYR A 76 7.49 -19.25 -2.24
C TYR A 76 6.85 -20.65 -2.24
N ARG A 77 6.25 -21.10 -1.13
CA ARG A 77 5.54 -22.39 -1.05
C ARG A 77 4.38 -22.51 -2.05
N PHE A 78 3.78 -21.39 -2.44
CA PHE A 78 2.68 -21.36 -3.41
C PHE A 78 3.15 -21.16 -4.86
N PHE A 79 4.38 -20.68 -5.09
CA PHE A 79 4.88 -20.34 -6.43
C PHE A 79 5.87 -21.37 -7.02
N GLU A 80 6.35 -22.32 -6.23
CA GLU A 80 7.35 -23.32 -6.66
C GLU A 80 6.80 -24.72 -6.87
N ASP A 81 5.58 -25.01 -6.40
CA ASP A 81 4.94 -26.27 -6.66
C ASP A 81 4.69 -26.42 -8.17
N ALA A 82 5.36 -27.40 -8.79
CA ALA A 82 5.22 -27.69 -10.22
C ALA A 82 3.78 -28.05 -10.63
N GLU A 83 2.97 -28.56 -9.70
CA GLU A 83 1.55 -28.88 -9.92
C GLU A 83 0.61 -27.69 -9.65
N ARG A 84 1.15 -26.53 -9.27
CA ARG A 84 0.31 -25.35 -9.01
C ARG A 84 -0.37 -24.82 -10.27
N GLY A 85 0.27 -24.98 -11.44
CA GLY A 85 -0.18 -24.38 -12.69
C GLY A 85 -0.48 -22.88 -12.56
N ASP A 86 -1.67 -22.47 -12.97
CA ASP A 86 -2.14 -21.08 -12.94
C ASP A 86 -2.98 -20.74 -11.67
N LYS A 87 -3.08 -21.65 -10.70
CA LYS A 87 -3.97 -21.50 -9.52
C LYS A 87 -3.81 -20.16 -8.77
N PRO A 88 -2.59 -19.63 -8.51
CA PRO A 88 -2.44 -18.34 -7.82
C PRO A 88 -3.00 -17.14 -8.57
N TRP A 89 -3.30 -17.28 -9.86
CA TRP A 89 -3.86 -16.22 -10.71
C TRP A 89 -5.39 -16.33 -10.86
N ARG A 90 -6.00 -17.42 -10.34
CA ARG A 90 -7.45 -17.61 -10.37
C ARG A 90 -8.09 -16.94 -9.16
N ALA A 91 -8.92 -15.93 -9.40
CA ALA A 91 -9.58 -15.16 -8.35
C ALA A 91 -10.34 -16.04 -7.35
N ASP A 92 -11.01 -17.09 -7.84
CA ASP A 92 -11.81 -18.01 -7.02
C ASP A 92 -10.96 -18.92 -6.14
N TRP A 93 -9.70 -19.18 -6.53
CA TRP A 93 -8.77 -19.99 -5.75
C TRP A 93 -8.11 -19.17 -4.64
N VAL A 94 -7.77 -17.91 -4.91
CA VAL A 94 -7.12 -17.00 -3.94
C VAL A 94 -8.06 -16.58 -2.79
N ARG A 95 -9.37 -16.54 -3.04
CA ARG A 95 -10.38 -16.08 -2.07
C ARG A 95 -10.96 -17.20 -1.20
N ARG A 96 -10.44 -18.42 -1.31
CA ARG A 96 -10.82 -19.59 -0.49
C ARG A 96 -9.85 -19.78 0.65
#